data_AF-A0A2V6LBG9-F1
#
_entry.id   AF-A0A2V6LBG9-F1
#
_cell.length_a   1.000
_cell.length_b   1.000
_cell.length_c   1.000
_cell.angle_alpha   90.00
_cell.angle_beta   90.00
_cell.angle_gamma   90.00
#
_symmetry.space_group_name_H-M   'P 1'
#
loop_
_entity.id
_entity.type
_entity.pdbx_description
1 polymer ?
#
loop_
_entity_poly.entity_id
_entity_poly.type
_entity_poly.pdbx_seq_one_letter_code
_entity_poly.pdbx_strand_id
1 'polypeptide(L)'
;RTTGDAEILDQMVPFLDGKPLDEQQTESLSIPVASGKEGSLLEHCRRAVARSATAGPHGLPLIGGGDWNDGLNRVGLGGKGESVWLAWFEICVLRDFAELLVLREYHDEAQACRARAAKLAKIIDAQAWDGAWYRRGYFDDGTPLGSKECTEARIDSIPLTWAAISGAGDADRVDVALRSVEENLVREADDLILLFTPPFDKTTADVGYIKGYPPGVRENGGQYTHAATWVAMAFARQGDGDRAVRLLRMLNPVEHARDEKDCERYKVEPYVIPGDVYSLAGHVGRGGWTWYTGAAAWTYRVWLEDILGFQRRGDTLTINPVIPKDWPSFRLRYRFQNTTYHITVENPDHCSRGVIVMELDRVSAADKTVKLCDDGLPHEVRVVLGNKPPV
;
A
#
# COMPACT_ATOMS: atom_id res chain seq x y z
N ARG A 1 -11.65 -6.53 -11.03
CA ARG A 1 -12.55 -6.24 -9.88
C ARG A 1 -13.52 -5.09 -10.17
N THR A 2 -13.07 -3.88 -10.49
CA THR A 2 -13.96 -2.70 -10.68
C THR A 2 -15.00 -2.85 -11.79
N THR A 3 -14.59 -3.28 -12.98
CA THR A 3 -15.48 -3.41 -14.14
C THR A 3 -16.28 -4.72 -14.16
N GLY A 4 -15.76 -5.77 -13.51
CA GLY A 4 -16.28 -7.13 -13.66
C GLY A 4 -15.90 -7.79 -14.99
N ASP A 5 -15.21 -7.08 -15.88
CA ASP A 5 -14.70 -7.61 -17.15
C ASP A 5 -13.57 -8.60 -16.87
N ALA A 6 -13.92 -9.88 -16.87
CA ALA A 6 -12.95 -10.95 -16.77
C ALA A 6 -12.34 -11.27 -18.15
N GLU A 7 -13.03 -11.01 -19.27
CA GLU A 7 -12.59 -11.35 -20.63
C GLU A 7 -11.31 -10.64 -21.03
N ILE A 8 -10.97 -9.53 -20.36
CA ILE A 8 -9.65 -8.87 -20.47
C ILE A 8 -8.48 -9.86 -20.29
N LEU A 9 -8.64 -10.91 -19.49
CA LEU A 9 -7.61 -11.93 -19.24
C LEU A 9 -7.30 -12.78 -20.48
N ASP A 10 -8.23 -12.85 -21.43
CA ASP A 10 -8.11 -13.67 -22.64
C ASP A 10 -7.57 -12.86 -23.83
N GLN A 11 -7.39 -11.54 -23.66
CA GLN A 11 -6.84 -10.67 -24.70
C GLN A 11 -5.42 -11.10 -25.06
N MET A 12 -5.18 -11.32 -26.35
CA MET A 12 -3.86 -11.67 -26.87
C MET A 12 -2.98 -10.43 -26.97
N VAL A 13 -1.82 -10.46 -26.29
CA VAL A 13 -0.88 -9.35 -26.23
C VAL A 13 0.52 -9.86 -26.60
N PRO A 14 1.27 -9.17 -27.48
CA PRO A 14 2.63 -9.56 -27.82
C PRO A 14 3.56 -9.46 -26.60
N PHE A 15 4.51 -10.39 -26.49
CA PHE A 15 5.66 -10.20 -25.61
C PHE A 15 6.60 -9.15 -26.18
N LEU A 16 7.60 -8.76 -25.39
CA LEU A 16 8.64 -7.83 -25.80
C LEU A 16 9.97 -8.56 -25.96
N ASP A 17 10.67 -8.31 -27.05
CA ASP A 17 12.04 -8.74 -27.25
C ASP A 17 13.00 -7.65 -26.75
N GLY A 18 13.95 -8.06 -25.91
CA GLY A 18 15.00 -7.20 -25.37
C GLY A 18 16.31 -7.98 -25.27
N LYS A 19 17.43 -7.31 -25.54
CA LYS A 19 18.75 -7.90 -25.34
C LYS A 19 18.96 -8.13 -23.83
N PRO A 20 19.39 -9.32 -23.39
CA PRO A 20 19.85 -9.50 -22.02
C PRO A 20 20.95 -8.49 -21.67
N LEU A 21 21.02 -8.09 -20.40
CA LEU A 21 22.11 -7.27 -19.90
C LEU A 21 23.43 -8.03 -20.03
N ASP A 22 24.49 -7.32 -20.44
CA ASP A 22 25.84 -7.86 -20.38
C ASP A 22 26.28 -8.02 -18.90
N GLU A 23 27.26 -8.87 -18.59
CA GLU A 23 27.62 -9.23 -17.20
C GLU A 23 27.96 -8.03 -16.28
N GLN A 24 28.45 -6.93 -16.86
CA GLN A 24 28.82 -5.70 -16.14
C GLN A 24 27.71 -4.64 -16.15
N GLN A 25 26.61 -4.88 -16.88
CA GLN A 25 25.49 -3.95 -16.96
C GLN A 25 24.47 -4.26 -15.87
N THR A 26 24.16 -3.25 -15.06
CA THR A 26 23.07 -3.31 -14.07
C THR A 26 21.73 -2.84 -14.64
N GLU A 27 21.76 -2.03 -15.69
CA GLU A 27 20.57 -1.47 -16.34
C GLU A 27 20.82 -1.19 -17.83
N SER A 28 19.74 -1.09 -18.60
CA SER A 28 19.77 -0.69 -20.01
C SER A 28 18.53 0.11 -20.34
N LEU A 29 18.73 1.32 -20.87
CA LEU A 29 17.64 2.13 -21.42
C LEU A 29 17.52 1.81 -22.92
N SER A 30 16.47 1.07 -23.28
CA SER A 30 16.16 0.75 -24.67
C SER A 30 14.65 0.75 -24.90
N ILE A 31 14.23 0.98 -26.15
CA ILE A 31 12.84 0.83 -26.55
C ILE A 31 12.68 -0.63 -27.01
N PRO A 32 11.99 -1.48 -26.24
CA PRO A 32 11.80 -2.87 -26.62
C PRO A 32 10.92 -2.98 -27.87
N VAL A 33 11.14 -4.02 -28.66
CA VAL A 33 10.34 -4.30 -29.86
C VAL A 33 9.32 -5.39 -29.54
N ALA A 34 8.12 -5.27 -30.10
CA ALA A 34 7.12 -6.33 -29.99
C ALA A 34 7.66 -7.63 -30.63
N SER A 35 7.62 -8.71 -29.85
CA SER A 35 8.02 -10.04 -30.28
C SER A 35 6.98 -10.62 -31.23
N GLY A 36 7.40 -11.55 -32.11
CA GLY A 36 6.47 -12.39 -32.88
C GLY A 36 5.73 -13.42 -32.01
N LYS A 37 6.07 -13.53 -30.72
CA LYS A 37 5.38 -14.36 -29.74
C LYS A 37 4.33 -13.54 -29.01
N GLU A 38 3.14 -14.12 -28.86
CA GLU A 38 2.04 -13.55 -28.09
C GLU A 38 1.54 -14.54 -27.05
N GLY A 39 0.79 -14.03 -26.08
CA GLY A 39 0.09 -14.80 -25.07
C GLY A 39 -1.10 -14.02 -24.56
N SER A 40 -2.06 -14.71 -23.94
CA SER A 40 -3.16 -14.02 -23.27
C SER A 40 -2.62 -13.16 -22.13
N LEU A 41 -3.35 -12.11 -21.75
CA LEU A 41 -2.97 -11.28 -20.61
C LEU A 41 -2.79 -12.12 -19.33
N LEU A 42 -3.60 -13.18 -19.16
CA LEU A 42 -3.40 -14.14 -18.07
C LEU A 42 -2.02 -14.80 -18.12
N GLU A 43 -1.54 -15.21 -19.29
CA GLU A 43 -0.20 -15.81 -19.45
C GLU A 43 0.90 -14.80 -19.11
N HIS A 44 0.74 -13.52 -19.48
CA HIS A 44 1.65 -12.47 -19.04
C HIS A 44 1.69 -12.35 -17.50
N CYS A 45 0.53 -12.38 -16.84
CA CYS A 45 0.46 -12.38 -15.37
C CYS A 45 1.13 -13.63 -14.77
N ARG A 46 0.89 -14.83 -15.32
CA ARG A 46 1.53 -16.09 -14.88
C ARG A 46 3.04 -15.98 -14.95
N ARG A 47 3.59 -15.47 -16.05
CA ARG A 47 5.05 -15.28 -16.21
C ARG A 47 5.61 -14.23 -15.28
N ALA A 48 4.90 -13.13 -15.04
CA ALA A 48 5.32 -12.12 -14.08
C ALA A 48 5.40 -12.68 -12.65
N VAL A 49 4.39 -13.43 -12.21
CA VAL A 49 4.38 -14.10 -10.90
C VAL A 49 5.49 -15.15 -10.80
N ALA A 50 5.67 -15.97 -11.84
CA ALA A 50 6.75 -16.96 -11.88
C ALA A 50 8.15 -16.29 -11.82
N ARG A 51 8.31 -15.13 -12.46
CA ARG A 51 9.55 -14.35 -12.44
C ARG A 51 9.83 -13.74 -11.07
N SER A 52 8.81 -13.26 -10.37
CA SER A 52 8.94 -12.67 -9.03
C SER A 52 9.16 -13.72 -7.93
N ALA A 53 8.85 -14.99 -8.19
CA ALA A 53 8.86 -16.11 -7.25
C ALA A 53 10.26 -16.57 -6.78
N THR A 54 11.19 -15.63 -6.57
CA THR A 54 12.56 -15.86 -6.10
C THR A 54 12.61 -16.26 -4.62
N ALA A 55 13.78 -16.73 -4.16
CA ALA A 55 14.06 -17.02 -2.76
C ALA A 55 15.57 -16.89 -2.52
N GLY A 56 15.97 -16.03 -1.58
CA GLY A 56 17.34 -15.88 -1.13
C GLY A 56 17.69 -16.83 0.03
N PRO A 57 18.82 -16.58 0.72
CA PRO A 57 19.33 -17.45 1.77
C PRO A 57 18.36 -17.69 2.94
N HIS A 58 17.52 -16.71 3.28
CA HIS A 58 16.51 -16.83 4.34
C HIS A 58 15.15 -17.29 3.78
N GLY A 59 15.04 -17.52 2.47
CA GLY A 59 13.80 -17.89 1.80
C GLY A 59 12.87 -16.71 1.51
N LEU A 60 13.37 -15.47 1.63
CA LEU A 60 12.66 -14.25 1.27
C LEU A 60 12.93 -13.90 -0.21
N PRO A 61 12.07 -13.11 -0.88
CA PRO A 61 12.32 -12.69 -2.26
C PRO A 61 13.60 -11.86 -2.37
N LEU A 62 14.35 -12.09 -3.44
CA LEU A 62 15.56 -11.35 -3.75
C LEU A 62 15.21 -9.89 -4.07
N ILE A 63 15.91 -8.94 -3.45
CA ILE A 63 15.74 -7.50 -3.73
C ILE A 63 16.38 -7.11 -5.07
N GLY A 64 17.42 -7.82 -5.51
CA GLY A 64 18.14 -7.51 -6.75
C GLY A 64 18.62 -6.05 -6.81
N GLY A 65 18.33 -5.38 -7.92
CA GLY A 65 18.67 -3.98 -8.16
C GLY A 65 17.70 -2.96 -7.56
N GLY A 66 16.82 -3.37 -6.65
CA GLY A 66 15.84 -2.49 -6.00
C GLY A 66 14.48 -3.16 -5.87
N ASP A 67 13.70 -2.71 -4.89
CA ASP A 67 12.28 -3.01 -4.79
C ASP A 67 11.47 -1.71 -4.99
N TRP A 68 10.38 -1.48 -4.24
CA TRP A 68 9.68 -0.20 -4.34
C TRP A 68 10.53 1.01 -3.96
N ASN A 69 11.53 0.85 -3.08
CA ASN A 69 12.49 1.90 -2.83
C ASN A 69 13.65 1.78 -3.83
N ASP A 70 13.52 2.47 -4.96
CA ASP A 70 14.53 2.50 -6.03
C ASP A 70 15.92 2.93 -5.52
N GLY A 71 15.96 3.75 -4.45
CA GLY A 71 17.21 4.20 -3.82
C GLY A 71 18.06 3.09 -3.22
N LEU A 72 17.46 1.93 -2.91
CA LEU A 72 18.12 0.75 -2.36
C LEU A 72 18.68 -0.19 -3.45
N ASN A 73 19.10 0.38 -4.58
CA ASN A 73 19.49 -0.38 -5.77
C ASN A 73 20.79 -1.19 -5.67
N ARG A 74 21.50 -1.12 -4.54
CA ARG A 74 22.78 -1.83 -4.34
C ARG A 74 22.78 -2.85 -3.21
N VAL A 75 21.63 -3.05 -2.54
CA VAL A 75 21.47 -4.01 -1.44
C VAL A 75 21.67 -5.47 -1.87
N GLY A 76 21.26 -5.82 -3.10
CA GLY A 76 21.25 -7.20 -3.60
C GLY A 76 21.94 -7.41 -4.95
N LEU A 77 22.93 -6.59 -5.31
CA LEU A 77 23.65 -6.72 -6.59
C LEU A 77 24.40 -8.04 -6.72
N GLY A 78 24.82 -8.64 -5.61
CA GLY A 78 25.42 -9.97 -5.54
C GLY A 78 24.43 -11.13 -5.70
N GLY A 79 23.14 -10.83 -5.90
CA GLY A 79 22.08 -11.83 -6.16
C GLY A 79 21.64 -12.62 -4.94
N LYS A 80 21.97 -12.16 -3.73
CA LYS A 80 21.62 -12.80 -2.45
C LYS A 80 20.83 -11.91 -1.51
N GLY A 81 20.89 -10.58 -1.69
CA GLY A 81 20.13 -9.64 -0.88
C GLY A 81 18.62 -9.87 -1.00
N GLU A 82 17.89 -9.67 0.08
CA GLU A 82 16.48 -10.03 0.23
C GLU A 82 15.63 -8.84 0.71
N SER A 83 14.35 -8.81 0.32
CA SER A 83 13.39 -7.78 0.72
C SER A 83 12.18 -8.37 1.45
N VAL A 84 11.94 -7.85 2.65
CA VAL A 84 10.76 -8.21 3.45
C VAL A 84 9.49 -7.56 2.90
N TRP A 85 9.61 -6.34 2.35
CA TRP A 85 8.49 -5.68 1.68
C TRP A 85 8.03 -6.46 0.45
N LEU A 86 8.96 -6.93 -0.40
CA LEU A 86 8.61 -7.78 -1.55
C LEU A 86 7.89 -9.05 -1.10
N ALA A 87 8.28 -9.63 0.04
CA ALA A 87 7.63 -10.81 0.57
C ALA A 87 6.15 -10.56 0.93
N TRP A 88 5.85 -9.46 1.61
CA TRP A 88 4.46 -9.06 1.89
C TRP A 88 3.69 -8.70 0.63
N PHE A 89 4.33 -7.99 -0.30
CA PHE A 89 3.71 -7.62 -1.57
C PHE A 89 3.39 -8.86 -2.42
N GLU A 90 4.30 -9.83 -2.49
CA GLU A 90 4.09 -11.09 -3.19
C GLU A 90 2.90 -11.87 -2.60
N ILE A 91 2.71 -11.86 -1.27
CA ILE A 91 1.52 -12.46 -0.65
C ILE A 91 0.23 -11.82 -1.16
N CYS A 92 0.17 -10.49 -1.26
CA CYS A 92 -0.98 -9.78 -1.83
C CYS A 92 -1.22 -10.20 -3.29
N VAL A 93 -0.17 -10.20 -4.11
CA VAL A 93 -0.24 -10.58 -5.53
C VAL A 93 -0.72 -12.02 -5.68
N LEU A 94 -0.17 -12.97 -4.93
CA LEU A 94 -0.55 -14.39 -5.01
C LEU A 94 -2.00 -14.63 -4.60
N ARG A 95 -2.49 -13.92 -3.56
CA ARG A 95 -3.89 -14.04 -3.12
C ARG A 95 -4.85 -13.47 -4.15
N ASP A 96 -4.57 -12.29 -4.68
CA ASP A 96 -5.38 -11.65 -5.71
C ASP A 96 -5.35 -12.45 -7.02
N PHE A 97 -4.18 -12.96 -7.40
CA PHE A 97 -4.02 -13.79 -8.59
C PHE A 97 -4.73 -15.13 -8.47
N ALA A 98 -4.76 -15.74 -7.29
CA ALA A 98 -5.53 -16.96 -7.04
C ALA A 98 -7.04 -16.76 -7.28
N GLU A 99 -7.60 -15.57 -7.03
CA GLU A 99 -8.99 -15.27 -7.40
C GLU A 99 -9.20 -15.28 -8.91
N LEU A 100 -8.27 -14.72 -9.68
CA LEU A 100 -8.33 -14.70 -11.15
C LEU A 100 -8.18 -16.11 -11.74
N LEU A 101 -7.30 -16.93 -11.17
CA LEU A 101 -7.11 -18.32 -11.58
C LEU A 101 -8.38 -19.15 -11.34
N VAL A 102 -9.08 -18.94 -10.21
CA VAL A 102 -10.38 -19.60 -9.94
C VAL A 102 -11.43 -19.20 -10.98
N LEU A 103 -11.49 -17.93 -11.40
CA LEU A 103 -12.41 -17.47 -12.45
C LEU A 103 -12.14 -18.08 -13.83
N ARG A 104 -10.99 -18.72 -14.00
CA ARG A 104 -10.57 -19.42 -15.22
C ARG A 104 -10.39 -20.92 -15.00
N GLU A 105 -10.97 -21.45 -13.92
CA GLU A 105 -11.00 -22.87 -13.58
C GLU A 105 -9.60 -23.50 -13.33
N TYR A 106 -8.55 -22.68 -13.14
CA TYR A 106 -7.20 -23.12 -12.77
C TYR A 106 -7.08 -23.33 -11.25
N HIS A 107 -7.90 -24.25 -10.69
CA HIS A 107 -8.03 -24.44 -9.25
C HIS A 107 -6.73 -24.90 -8.57
N ASP A 108 -5.96 -25.80 -9.19
CA ASP A 108 -4.71 -26.31 -8.61
C ASP A 108 -3.64 -25.21 -8.51
N GLU A 109 -3.52 -24.37 -9.55
CA GLU A 109 -2.60 -23.22 -9.55
C GLU A 109 -3.01 -22.17 -8.53
N ALA A 110 -4.32 -21.91 -8.38
CA ALA A 110 -4.84 -21.03 -7.35
C ALA A 110 -4.50 -21.55 -5.94
N GLN A 111 -4.61 -22.86 -5.72
CA GLN A 111 -4.25 -23.48 -4.46
C GLN A 111 -2.74 -23.40 -4.20
N ALA A 112 -1.91 -23.60 -5.22
CA ALA A 112 -0.45 -23.42 -5.12
C ALA A 112 -0.08 -21.97 -4.74
N CYS A 113 -0.75 -20.97 -5.33
CA CYS A 113 -0.55 -19.56 -4.97
C CYS A 113 -0.89 -19.29 -3.50
N ARG A 114 -2.04 -19.80 -3.01
CA ARG A 114 -2.43 -19.67 -1.60
C ARG A 114 -1.45 -20.38 -0.66
N ALA A 115 -1.00 -21.57 -1.01
CA ALA A 115 -0.02 -22.33 -0.23
C ALA A 115 1.33 -21.60 -0.15
N ARG A 116 1.80 -21.03 -1.27
CA ARG A 116 3.02 -20.21 -1.32
C ARG A 116 2.88 -18.97 -0.45
N ALA A 117 1.77 -18.24 -0.55
CA ALA A 117 1.50 -17.07 0.29
C ALA A 117 1.52 -17.40 1.78
N ALA A 118 0.88 -18.51 2.19
CA ALA A 118 0.88 -18.97 3.58
C ALA A 118 2.27 -19.41 4.06
N LYS A 119 3.06 -20.05 3.20
CA LYS A 119 4.45 -20.42 3.51
C LYS A 119 5.32 -19.17 3.67
N LEU A 120 5.16 -18.18 2.79
CA LEU A 120 5.95 -16.96 2.80
C LEU A 120 5.69 -16.14 4.07
N ALA A 121 4.43 -16.03 4.51
CA ALA A 121 4.10 -15.38 5.79
C ALA A 121 4.88 -15.98 6.97
N LYS A 122 4.93 -17.32 7.05
CA LYS A 122 5.71 -18.03 8.10
C LYS A 122 7.20 -17.77 7.99
N ILE A 123 7.75 -17.68 6.78
CA ILE A 123 9.17 -17.36 6.56
C ILE A 123 9.45 -15.94 7.05
N ILE A 124 8.61 -14.96 6.70
CA ILE A 124 8.77 -13.58 7.15
C ILE A 124 8.77 -13.52 8.68
N ASP A 125 7.82 -14.20 9.33
CA ASP A 125 7.76 -14.24 10.78
C ASP A 125 8.98 -14.90 11.43
N ALA A 126 9.49 -15.98 10.84
CA ALA A 126 10.65 -16.68 11.38
C ALA A 126 11.97 -15.91 11.16
N GLN A 127 12.10 -15.24 10.01
CA GLN A 127 13.37 -14.71 9.54
C GLN A 127 13.47 -13.19 9.69
N ALA A 128 12.37 -12.44 9.60
CA ALA A 128 12.43 -10.98 9.55
C ALA A 128 11.99 -10.29 10.84
N TRP A 129 11.38 -10.98 11.80
CA TRP A 129 10.98 -10.35 13.06
C TRP A 129 12.18 -10.00 13.93
N ASP A 130 12.30 -8.72 14.32
CA ASP A 130 13.45 -8.20 15.08
C ASP A 130 13.15 -7.90 16.55
N GLY A 131 11.93 -8.23 17.00
CA GLY A 131 11.49 -8.11 18.38
C GLY A 131 10.36 -7.10 18.59
N ALA A 132 10.46 -5.93 17.96
CA ALA A 132 9.42 -4.88 17.97
C ALA A 132 8.91 -4.50 16.58
N TRP A 133 9.67 -4.83 15.54
CA TRP A 133 9.28 -4.61 14.15
C TRP A 133 9.90 -5.66 13.22
N TYR A 134 9.44 -5.68 11.97
CA TYR A 134 10.06 -6.47 10.92
C TYR A 134 11.25 -5.73 10.32
N ARG A 135 12.34 -6.46 10.06
CA ARG A 135 13.49 -5.97 9.29
C ARG A 135 13.05 -5.48 7.92
N ARG A 136 13.87 -4.61 7.32
CA ARG A 136 13.67 -4.13 5.95
C ARG A 136 14.10 -5.16 4.91
N GLY A 137 15.13 -5.94 5.23
CA GLY A 137 15.73 -6.91 4.33
C GLY A 137 17.07 -7.39 4.82
N TYR A 138 17.83 -7.99 3.91
CA TYR A 138 19.19 -8.46 4.12
C TYR A 138 20.07 -8.04 2.95
N PHE A 139 21.31 -7.67 3.25
CA PHE A 139 22.35 -7.49 2.22
C PHE A 139 22.81 -8.84 1.66
N ASP A 140 23.59 -8.81 0.58
CA ASP A 140 24.16 -10.01 -0.04
C ASP A 140 25.04 -10.86 0.90
N ASP A 141 25.65 -10.24 1.92
CA ASP A 141 26.46 -10.91 2.93
C ASP A 141 25.64 -11.46 4.11
N GLY A 142 24.32 -11.26 4.11
CA GLY A 142 23.40 -11.67 5.16
C GLY A 142 23.26 -10.68 6.31
N THR A 143 23.95 -9.53 6.28
CA THR A 143 23.79 -8.48 7.29
C THR A 143 22.35 -7.93 7.24
N PRO A 144 21.66 -7.76 8.39
CA PRO A 144 20.30 -7.23 8.41
C PRO A 144 20.26 -5.74 8.05
N LEU A 145 19.21 -5.34 7.33
CA LEU A 145 18.83 -3.96 7.05
C LEU A 145 17.50 -3.65 7.77
N GLY A 146 17.32 -2.43 8.31
CA GLY A 146 16.08 -2.11 9.03
C GLY A 146 15.96 -2.80 10.38
N SER A 147 17.09 -3.03 11.07
CA SER A 147 17.13 -3.73 12.35
C SER A 147 17.49 -2.79 13.49
N LYS A 148 17.08 -3.11 14.71
CA LYS A 148 17.51 -2.46 15.97
C LYS A 148 19.03 -2.41 16.14
N GLU A 149 19.76 -3.29 15.47
CA GLU A 149 21.23 -3.33 15.47
C GLU A 149 21.84 -2.25 14.57
N CYS A 150 21.06 -1.68 13.64
CA CYS A 150 21.52 -0.65 12.72
C CYS A 150 21.54 0.74 13.40
N THR A 151 22.59 1.51 13.13
CA THR A 151 22.71 2.90 13.59
C THR A 151 21.95 3.89 12.70
N GLU A 152 21.77 3.55 11.43
CA GLU A 152 21.02 4.30 10.41
C GLU A 152 20.00 3.36 9.76
N ALA A 153 18.90 3.90 9.23
CA ALA A 153 17.76 3.15 8.71
C ALA A 153 17.34 2.00 9.64
N ARG A 154 17.22 2.29 10.94
CA ARG A 154 16.98 1.30 12.00
C ARG A 154 15.57 0.72 11.94
N ILE A 155 14.60 1.55 11.57
CA ILE A 155 13.20 1.18 11.38
C ILE A 155 12.67 1.83 10.11
N ASP A 156 12.04 1.03 9.26
CA ASP A 156 11.43 1.43 7.99
C ASP A 156 9.93 1.14 8.06
N SER A 157 9.09 2.07 7.60
CA SER A 157 7.64 1.94 7.63
C SER A 157 7.10 0.82 6.73
N ILE A 158 7.74 0.55 5.58
CA ILE A 158 7.12 -0.27 4.55
C ILE A 158 6.99 -1.76 4.91
N PRO A 159 7.97 -2.46 5.53
CA PRO A 159 7.74 -3.85 5.93
C PRO A 159 6.73 -3.99 7.07
N LEU A 160 6.54 -2.96 7.90
CA LEU A 160 5.64 -2.96 9.05
C LEU A 160 4.20 -2.73 8.60
N THR A 161 3.97 -1.71 7.79
CA THR A 161 2.66 -1.39 7.22
C THR A 161 2.16 -2.49 6.30
N TRP A 162 3.04 -3.10 5.50
CA TRP A 162 2.66 -4.18 4.60
C TRP A 162 2.38 -5.53 5.30
N ALA A 163 2.92 -5.76 6.51
CA ALA A 163 2.48 -6.85 7.36
C ALA A 163 0.98 -6.72 7.69
N ALA A 164 0.52 -5.51 7.98
CA ALA A 164 -0.89 -5.20 8.22
C ALA A 164 -1.73 -5.22 6.92
N ILE A 165 -1.28 -4.52 5.88
CA ILE A 165 -2.01 -4.34 4.60
C ILE A 165 -2.24 -5.68 3.90
N SER A 166 -1.28 -6.61 3.98
CA SER A 166 -1.39 -7.94 3.37
C SER A 166 -2.44 -8.84 4.03
N GLY A 167 -2.82 -8.54 5.28
CA GLY A 167 -3.67 -9.41 6.10
C GLY A 167 -3.06 -10.79 6.32
N ALA A 168 -1.73 -10.90 6.28
CA ALA A 168 -0.99 -12.15 6.48
C ALA A 168 0.02 -12.09 7.63
N GLY A 169 0.31 -10.90 8.14
CA GLY A 169 1.11 -10.74 9.35
C GLY A 169 0.41 -11.33 10.57
N ASP A 170 1.20 -11.84 11.50
CA ASP A 170 0.74 -12.22 12.82
C ASP A 170 0.12 -11.02 13.54
N ALA A 171 -1.08 -11.19 14.11
CA ALA A 171 -1.88 -10.08 14.61
C ALA A 171 -1.21 -9.34 15.79
N ASP A 172 -0.57 -10.08 16.71
CA ASP A 172 0.12 -9.48 17.86
C ASP A 172 1.36 -8.71 17.38
N ARG A 173 2.10 -9.25 16.42
CA ARG A 173 3.26 -8.57 15.83
C ARG A 173 2.87 -7.35 15.01
N VAL A 174 1.76 -7.41 14.28
CA VAL A 174 1.23 -6.27 13.52
C VAL A 174 0.89 -5.11 14.46
N ASP A 175 0.24 -5.39 15.60
CA ASP A 175 -0.05 -4.35 16.60
C ASP A 175 1.24 -3.69 17.13
N VAL A 176 2.24 -4.51 17.51
CA VAL A 176 3.52 -4.00 18.01
C VAL A 176 4.28 -3.22 16.91
N ALA A 177 4.24 -3.70 15.67
CA ALA A 177 4.87 -3.05 14.54
C ALA A 177 4.25 -1.67 14.24
N LEU A 178 2.91 -1.56 14.22
CA LEU A 178 2.23 -0.30 13.96
C LEU A 178 2.40 0.71 15.10
N ARG A 179 2.45 0.25 16.35
CA ARG A 179 2.87 1.11 17.48
C ARG A 179 4.30 1.62 17.30
N SER A 180 5.21 0.76 16.87
CA SER A 180 6.59 1.17 16.58
C SER A 180 6.67 2.21 15.45
N VAL A 181 5.82 2.12 14.43
CA VAL A 181 5.69 3.16 13.39
C VAL A 181 5.21 4.49 14.00
N GLU A 182 4.12 4.46 14.77
CA GLU A 182 3.58 5.66 15.43
C GLU A 182 4.62 6.33 16.34
N GLU A 183 5.35 5.55 17.13
CA GLU A 183 6.34 6.06 18.08
C GLU A 183 7.63 6.61 17.43
N ASN A 184 8.09 6.01 16.33
CA ASN A 184 9.41 6.32 15.77
C ASN A 184 9.36 7.16 14.48
N LEU A 185 8.28 7.03 13.70
CA LEU A 185 8.20 7.58 12.35
C LEU A 185 7.15 8.69 12.21
N VAL A 186 6.17 8.78 13.12
CA VAL A 186 5.20 9.88 13.13
C VAL A 186 5.73 11.02 14.00
N ARG A 187 6.04 12.15 13.37
CA ARG A 187 6.48 13.39 14.03
C ARG A 187 5.31 14.37 14.07
N GLU A 188 4.45 14.21 15.08
CA GLU A 188 3.26 15.05 15.28
C GLU A 188 3.62 16.55 15.37
N ALA A 189 4.72 16.92 16.03
CA ALA A 189 5.16 18.31 16.16
C ALA A 189 5.56 18.96 14.82
N ASP A 190 5.84 18.14 13.80
CA ASP A 190 6.26 18.59 12.48
C ASP A 190 5.23 18.28 11.39
N ASP A 191 4.11 17.62 11.70
CA ASP A 191 3.15 17.11 10.72
C ASP A 191 3.80 16.19 9.65
N LEU A 192 4.72 15.30 10.08
CA LEU A 192 5.45 14.39 9.19
C LEU A 192 5.28 12.91 9.55
N ILE A 193 5.27 12.07 8.54
CA ILE A 193 5.36 10.61 8.63
C ILE A 193 6.58 10.16 7.82
N LEU A 194 7.66 9.80 8.52
CA LEU A 194 8.94 9.45 7.89
C LEU A 194 8.89 8.06 7.24
N LEU A 195 9.62 7.90 6.13
CA LEU A 195 9.79 6.60 5.47
C LEU A 195 10.58 5.63 6.38
N PHE A 196 11.73 6.09 6.89
CA PHE A 196 12.55 5.38 7.87
C PHE A 196 13.36 6.35 8.74
N THR A 197 13.91 5.87 9.85
CA THR A 197 14.78 6.68 10.72
C THR A 197 15.84 5.83 11.45
N PRO A 198 17.01 6.39 11.78
CA PRO A 198 17.59 7.64 11.26
C PRO A 198 17.87 7.57 9.75
N PRO A 199 17.99 8.70 9.02
CA PRO A 199 18.45 8.71 7.63
C PRO A 199 19.87 8.14 7.49
N PHE A 200 20.24 7.69 6.29
CA PHE A 200 21.63 7.36 5.96
C PHE A 200 22.46 8.64 5.84
N ASP A 201 23.66 8.63 6.42
CA ASP A 201 24.63 9.73 6.36
C ASP A 201 26.05 9.18 6.29
N LYS A 202 26.43 8.35 7.27
CA LYS A 202 27.82 7.92 7.50
C LYS A 202 28.07 6.44 7.24
N THR A 203 27.03 5.64 6.99
CA THR A 203 27.20 4.21 6.73
C THR A 203 28.22 3.94 5.63
N THR A 204 29.12 2.98 5.85
CA THR A 204 30.05 2.48 4.82
C THR A 204 29.40 1.44 3.91
N ALA A 205 28.20 0.94 4.26
CA ALA A 205 27.47 0.00 3.43
C ALA A 205 27.08 0.62 2.09
N ASP A 206 27.14 -0.18 1.04
CA ASP A 206 26.74 0.19 -0.31
C ASP A 206 25.25 -0.11 -0.51
N VAL A 207 24.40 0.79 -0.01
CA VAL A 207 22.94 0.64 -0.09
C VAL A 207 22.36 1.10 -1.42
N GLY A 208 23.07 1.94 -2.17
CA GLY A 208 22.58 2.50 -3.43
C GLY A 208 22.58 4.01 -3.50
N TYR A 209 21.92 4.54 -4.54
CA TYR A 209 21.91 5.99 -4.81
C TYR A 209 21.18 6.80 -3.74
N ILE A 210 20.42 6.16 -2.84
CA ILE A 210 19.74 6.83 -1.72
C ILE A 210 20.69 7.71 -0.89
N LYS A 211 21.97 7.32 -0.80
CA LYS A 211 23.02 8.11 -0.12
C LYS A 211 23.44 9.38 -0.87
N GLY A 212 22.99 9.56 -2.11
CA GLY A 212 23.14 10.80 -2.87
C GLY A 212 22.20 11.91 -2.39
N TYR A 213 21.16 11.58 -1.60
CA TYR A 213 20.27 12.57 -1.01
C TYR A 213 20.75 13.02 0.37
N PRO A 214 20.61 14.32 0.71
CA PRO A 214 20.82 14.79 2.06
C PRO A 214 19.95 14.04 3.08
N PRO A 215 20.43 13.85 4.33
CA PRO A 215 19.64 13.22 5.38
C PRO A 215 18.30 13.93 5.63
N GLY A 216 17.19 13.24 5.41
CA GLY A 216 15.83 13.76 5.57
C GLY A 216 15.16 14.28 4.30
N VAL A 217 15.71 13.96 3.12
CA VAL A 217 15.15 14.33 1.81
C VAL A 217 14.73 13.09 1.03
N ARG A 218 13.53 13.13 0.42
CA ARG A 218 12.96 12.04 -0.38
C ARG A 218 13.03 10.68 0.33
N GLU A 219 13.57 9.66 -0.33
CA GLU A 219 13.69 8.31 0.19
C GLU A 219 14.66 8.24 1.37
N ASN A 220 15.62 9.17 1.52
CA ASN A 220 16.61 9.12 2.60
C ASN A 220 16.05 9.72 3.92
N GLY A 221 15.07 9.03 4.51
CA GLY A 221 14.49 9.38 5.81
C GLY A 221 13.60 10.63 5.83
N GLY A 222 13.22 11.15 4.66
CA GLY A 222 12.12 12.12 4.53
C GLY A 222 10.75 11.46 4.66
N GLN A 223 9.69 12.27 4.64
CA GLN A 223 8.36 11.73 4.34
C GLN A 223 8.26 11.46 2.85
N TYR A 224 8.22 10.20 2.46
CA TYR A 224 7.84 9.82 1.11
C TYR A 224 6.34 9.57 1.08
N THR A 225 5.56 10.52 0.56
CA THR A 225 4.11 10.61 0.81
C THR A 225 3.35 9.35 0.39
N HIS A 226 3.82 8.65 -0.65
CA HIS A 226 3.25 7.38 -1.07
C HIS A 226 3.35 6.30 0.03
N ALA A 227 4.51 6.14 0.67
CA ALA A 227 4.66 5.22 1.80
C ALA A 227 3.96 5.72 3.06
N ALA A 228 3.96 7.02 3.30
CA ALA A 228 3.22 7.61 4.41
C ALA A 228 1.71 7.34 4.31
N THR A 229 1.15 7.36 3.09
CA THR A 229 -0.25 6.97 2.86
C THR A 229 -0.51 5.51 3.25
N TRP A 230 0.46 4.60 3.06
CA TRP A 230 0.34 3.22 3.52
C TRP A 230 0.33 3.09 5.05
N VAL A 231 0.97 4.02 5.78
CA VAL A 231 0.84 4.07 7.25
C VAL A 231 -0.61 4.29 7.64
N ALA A 232 -1.25 5.33 7.09
CA ALA A 232 -2.67 5.57 7.35
C ALA A 232 -3.58 4.40 6.91
N MET A 233 -3.29 3.82 5.75
CA MET A 233 -3.99 2.65 5.22
C MET A 233 -3.90 1.44 6.15
N ALA A 234 -2.73 1.20 6.75
CA ALA A 234 -2.53 0.08 7.67
C ALA A 234 -3.42 0.24 8.93
N PHE A 235 -3.47 1.43 9.52
CA PHE A 235 -4.39 1.71 10.65
C PHE A 235 -5.86 1.56 10.26
N ALA A 236 -6.25 2.05 9.08
CA ALA A 236 -7.61 1.88 8.57
C ALA A 236 -7.97 0.39 8.44
N ARG A 237 -7.07 -0.43 7.87
CA ARG A 237 -7.30 -1.87 7.72
C ARG A 237 -7.30 -2.64 9.04
N GLN A 238 -6.64 -2.14 10.08
CA GLN A 238 -6.79 -2.67 11.44
C GLN A 238 -8.11 -2.25 12.11
N GLY A 239 -8.82 -1.28 11.55
CA GLY A 239 -10.11 -0.80 12.08
C GLY A 239 -9.99 0.43 12.99
N ASP A 240 -8.87 1.15 12.94
CA ASP A 240 -8.63 2.36 13.73
C ASP A 240 -8.78 3.61 12.86
N GLY A 241 -10.03 4.04 12.69
CA GLY A 241 -10.38 5.19 11.85
C GLY A 241 -9.97 6.54 12.45
N ASP A 242 -9.90 6.64 13.79
CA ASP A 242 -9.42 7.84 14.48
C ASP A 242 -7.95 8.10 14.12
N ARG A 243 -7.08 7.08 14.26
CA ARG A 243 -5.67 7.18 13.85
C ARG A 243 -5.53 7.36 12.34
N ALA A 244 -6.24 6.57 11.55
CA ALA A 244 -6.08 6.61 10.09
C ALA A 244 -6.41 7.99 9.51
N VAL A 245 -7.52 8.60 9.93
CA VAL A 245 -7.88 9.96 9.47
C VAL A 245 -6.93 11.01 10.03
N ARG A 246 -6.47 10.89 11.28
CA ARG A 246 -5.44 11.82 11.82
C ARG A 246 -4.20 11.83 10.94
N LEU A 247 -3.67 10.66 10.60
CA LEU A 247 -2.51 10.51 9.73
C LEU A 247 -2.78 11.05 8.32
N LEU A 248 -3.95 10.80 7.73
CA LEU A 248 -4.31 11.37 6.42
C LEU A 248 -4.39 12.91 6.44
N ARG A 249 -4.79 13.50 7.56
CA ARG A 249 -4.77 14.97 7.72
C ARG A 249 -3.35 15.50 7.75
N MET A 250 -2.41 14.82 8.40
CA MET A 250 -0.98 15.17 8.33
C MET A 250 -0.42 15.10 6.90
N LEU A 251 -1.05 14.35 5.98
CA LEU A 251 -0.64 14.28 4.58
C LEU A 251 -1.38 15.26 3.66
N ASN A 252 -2.40 15.95 4.17
CA ASN A 252 -3.27 16.79 3.36
C ASN A 252 -2.60 18.16 3.05
N PRO A 253 -2.32 18.49 1.78
CA PRO A 253 -1.63 19.73 1.40
C PRO A 253 -2.37 21.00 1.85
N VAL A 254 -3.70 20.92 2.00
CA VAL A 254 -4.51 22.04 2.51
C VAL A 254 -4.19 22.32 3.99
N GLU A 255 -3.90 21.28 4.78
CA GLU A 255 -3.53 21.44 6.19
C GLU A 255 -2.14 22.07 6.34
N HIS A 256 -1.24 21.87 5.37
CA HIS A 256 0.11 22.47 5.32
C HIS A 256 0.16 23.91 4.80
N ALA A 257 -1.00 24.53 4.54
CA ALA A 257 -1.09 25.85 3.94
C ALA A 257 -2.32 26.63 4.45
N ARG A 258 -2.72 26.40 5.71
CA ARG A 258 -3.87 27.08 6.31
C ARG A 258 -3.62 28.56 6.57
N ASP A 259 -2.36 28.93 6.81
CA ASP A 259 -1.94 30.32 7.01
C ASP A 259 -0.62 30.64 6.28
N GLU A 260 -0.21 31.90 6.34
CA GLU A 260 0.99 32.40 5.65
C GLU A 260 2.27 31.72 6.17
N LYS A 261 2.37 31.45 7.47
CA LYS A 261 3.54 30.82 8.07
C LYS A 261 3.68 29.37 7.59
N ASP A 262 2.56 28.65 7.52
CA ASP A 262 2.52 27.28 7.01
C ASP A 262 2.86 27.25 5.51
N CYS A 263 2.31 28.17 4.72
CA CYS A 263 2.68 28.33 3.30
C CYS A 263 4.19 28.56 3.12
N GLU A 264 4.77 29.46 3.94
CA GLU A 264 6.20 29.77 3.93
C GLU A 264 7.07 28.58 4.37
N ARG A 265 6.54 27.68 5.20
CA ARG A 265 7.21 26.43 5.57
C ARG A 265 7.10 25.37 4.47
N TYR A 266 5.90 25.19 3.91
CA TYR A 266 5.57 24.12 2.95
C TYR A 266 6.15 24.37 1.55
N LYS A 267 6.19 25.62 1.09
CA LYS A 267 6.86 26.07 -0.16
C LYS A 267 6.38 25.43 -1.47
N VAL A 268 5.27 24.68 -1.46
CA VAL A 268 4.69 24.06 -2.65
C VAL A 268 3.17 24.22 -2.70
N GLU A 269 2.54 23.73 -3.77
CA GLU A 269 1.12 23.94 -4.04
C GLU A 269 0.20 23.21 -3.04
N PRO A 270 -0.78 23.89 -2.41
CA PRO A 270 -1.64 23.31 -1.37
C PRO A 270 -2.86 22.55 -1.89
N TYR A 271 -2.89 22.27 -3.20
CA TYR A 271 -4.02 21.62 -3.88
C TYR A 271 -3.62 20.34 -4.62
N VAL A 272 -2.35 19.94 -4.55
CA VAL A 272 -1.85 18.66 -5.05
C VAL A 272 -1.01 17.95 -3.99
N ILE A 273 -1.11 16.63 -3.94
CA ILE A 273 -0.30 15.79 -3.05
C ILE A 273 1.17 15.81 -3.54
N PRO A 274 2.15 16.16 -2.70
CA PRO A 274 3.57 16.13 -3.07
C PRO A 274 4.10 14.69 -3.02
N GLY A 275 5.16 14.41 -3.76
CA GLY A 275 5.89 13.15 -3.67
C GLY A 275 6.58 12.99 -2.33
N ASP A 276 7.14 14.06 -1.80
CA ASP A 276 7.84 14.05 -0.53
C ASP A 276 7.73 15.36 0.27
N VAL A 277 7.95 15.25 1.59
CA VAL A 277 8.05 16.39 2.51
C VAL A 277 9.28 16.19 3.40
N TYR A 278 10.11 17.21 3.52
CA TYR A 278 11.45 17.07 4.08
C TYR A 278 11.42 16.99 5.61
N SER A 279 12.25 16.11 6.15
CA SER A 279 12.63 16.07 7.57
C SER A 279 14.02 16.67 7.82
N LEU A 280 14.68 17.14 6.75
CA LEU A 280 15.99 17.79 6.75
C LEU A 280 16.02 19.02 7.67
N ALA A 281 17.01 19.08 8.57
CA ALA A 281 17.21 20.21 9.47
C ALA A 281 17.34 21.54 8.70
N GLY A 282 16.62 22.57 9.16
CA GLY A 282 16.52 23.87 8.48
C GLY A 282 15.49 23.94 7.33
N HIS A 283 14.95 22.80 6.89
CA HIS A 283 13.94 22.71 5.83
C HIS A 283 12.76 21.79 6.20
N VAL A 284 12.54 21.55 7.49
CA VAL A 284 11.50 20.64 7.99
C VAL A 284 10.11 21.12 7.58
N GLY A 285 9.34 20.26 6.94
CA GLY A 285 7.99 20.55 6.44
C GLY A 285 7.96 21.12 5.02
N ARG A 286 9.11 21.33 4.37
CA ARG A 286 9.17 21.75 2.96
C ARG A 286 8.73 20.62 2.04
N GLY A 287 7.75 20.86 1.19
CA GLY A 287 7.34 19.95 0.13
C GLY A 287 8.35 19.86 -1.01
N GLY A 288 8.41 18.70 -1.65
CA GLY A 288 9.22 18.39 -2.81
C GLY A 288 8.46 17.52 -3.83
N TRP A 289 9.03 17.42 -5.04
CA TRP A 289 8.55 16.54 -6.11
C TRP A 289 7.02 16.56 -6.28
N THR A 290 6.46 17.66 -6.76
CA THR A 290 5.00 17.81 -6.87
C THR A 290 4.44 17.22 -8.17
N TRP A 291 3.12 17.08 -8.22
CA TRP A 291 2.31 16.62 -9.36
C TRP A 291 2.46 15.14 -9.75
N TYR A 292 3.66 14.71 -10.15
CA TYR A 292 3.87 13.38 -10.68
C TYR A 292 4.28 12.40 -9.58
N THR A 293 3.28 11.89 -8.86
CA THR A 293 3.51 10.93 -7.77
C THR A 293 2.38 9.90 -7.66
N GLY A 294 2.75 8.65 -7.36
CA GLY A 294 1.78 7.60 -7.02
C GLY A 294 1.01 7.88 -5.73
N ALA A 295 1.48 8.81 -4.89
CA ALA A 295 0.81 9.21 -3.65
C ALA A 295 -0.61 9.72 -3.90
N ALA A 296 -0.87 10.41 -5.02
CA ALA A 296 -2.20 10.90 -5.35
C ALA A 296 -3.22 9.75 -5.49
N ALA A 297 -2.86 8.70 -6.23
CA ALA A 297 -3.72 7.53 -6.45
C ALA A 297 -3.95 6.77 -5.15
N TRP A 298 -2.90 6.56 -4.34
CA TRP A 298 -3.03 5.89 -3.05
C TRP A 298 -3.88 6.68 -2.08
N THR A 299 -3.66 7.99 -1.95
CA THR A 299 -4.45 8.83 -1.03
C THR A 299 -5.92 8.83 -1.42
N TYR A 300 -6.23 8.88 -2.72
CA TYR A 300 -7.61 8.74 -3.20
C TYR A 300 -8.21 7.40 -2.81
N ARG A 301 -7.49 6.29 -3.02
CA ARG A 301 -7.96 4.95 -2.69
C ARG A 301 -8.15 4.76 -1.18
N VAL A 302 -7.22 5.21 -0.34
CA VAL A 302 -7.34 5.07 1.11
C VAL A 302 -8.56 5.84 1.62
N TRP A 303 -8.76 7.08 1.19
CA TRP A 303 -9.97 7.84 1.55
C TRP A 303 -11.24 7.13 1.08
N LEU A 304 -11.30 6.71 -0.18
CA LEU A 304 -12.52 6.16 -0.76
C LEU A 304 -12.82 4.72 -0.29
N GLU A 305 -11.85 3.82 -0.40
CA GLU A 305 -12.00 2.38 -0.21
C GLU A 305 -11.81 1.92 1.25
N ASP A 306 -10.84 2.51 1.98
CA ASP A 306 -10.50 2.07 3.34
C ASP A 306 -11.19 2.92 4.43
N ILE A 307 -11.25 4.26 4.28
CA ILE A 307 -11.92 5.15 5.25
C ILE A 307 -13.44 5.18 5.03
N LEU A 308 -13.88 5.62 3.84
CA LEU A 308 -15.30 5.72 3.51
C LEU A 308 -15.91 4.35 3.17
N GLY A 309 -15.07 3.33 2.99
CA GLY A 309 -15.51 1.95 2.82
C GLY A 309 -16.15 1.64 1.47
N PHE A 310 -16.02 2.52 0.48
CA PHE A 310 -16.68 2.37 -0.81
C PHE A 310 -16.01 1.27 -1.64
N GLN A 311 -16.66 0.11 -1.74
CA GLN A 311 -16.09 -1.09 -2.35
C GLN A 311 -17.00 -1.62 -3.45
N ARG A 312 -16.68 -1.27 -4.69
CA ARG A 312 -17.38 -1.76 -5.89
C ARG A 312 -16.64 -2.95 -6.52
N ARG A 313 -17.37 -4.04 -6.77
CA ARG A 313 -16.90 -5.21 -7.54
C ARG A 313 -17.91 -5.53 -8.64
N GLY A 314 -17.55 -5.23 -9.90
CA GLY A 314 -18.47 -5.34 -11.03
C GLY A 314 -19.67 -4.41 -10.84
N ASP A 315 -20.84 -5.01 -10.72
CA ASP A 315 -22.12 -4.34 -10.46
C ASP A 315 -22.59 -4.54 -9.00
N THR A 316 -21.71 -4.97 -8.10
CA THR A 316 -22.00 -5.05 -6.66
C THR A 316 -21.29 -3.94 -5.91
N LEU A 317 -21.96 -3.39 -4.90
CA LEU A 317 -21.47 -2.35 -4.02
C LEU A 317 -21.61 -2.79 -2.57
N THR A 318 -20.53 -2.66 -1.82
CA THR A 318 -20.53 -2.75 -0.36
C THR A 318 -19.97 -1.44 0.21
N ILE A 319 -20.42 -1.06 1.40
CA ILE A 319 -19.96 0.14 2.11
C ILE A 319 -19.50 -0.30 3.49
N ASN A 320 -18.18 -0.43 3.69
CA ASN A 320 -17.57 -0.92 4.93
C ASN A 320 -16.60 0.12 5.52
N PRO A 321 -17.10 1.22 6.10
CA PRO A 321 -16.25 2.34 6.52
C PRO A 321 -15.41 2.00 7.75
N VAL A 322 -14.25 2.65 7.82
CA VAL A 322 -13.39 2.75 9.00
C VAL A 322 -13.14 4.23 9.27
N ILE A 323 -14.04 4.85 10.03
CA ILE A 323 -14.10 6.30 10.25
C ILE A 323 -13.76 6.67 11.70
N PRO A 324 -13.44 7.95 11.96
CA PRO A 324 -13.37 8.47 13.32
C PRO A 324 -14.69 8.28 14.07
N LYS A 325 -14.60 8.00 15.36
CA LYS A 325 -15.79 7.76 16.21
C LYS A 325 -16.64 9.02 16.38
N ASP A 326 -16.03 10.19 16.26
CA ASP A 326 -16.70 11.48 16.38
C ASP A 326 -17.49 11.88 15.12
N TRP A 327 -17.40 11.12 14.02
CA TRP A 327 -18.19 11.37 12.82
C TRP A 327 -19.59 10.77 12.97
N PRO A 328 -20.65 11.58 13.09
CA PRO A 328 -22.00 11.07 13.27
C PRO A 328 -22.61 10.51 11.98
N SER A 329 -22.17 11.02 10.82
CA SER A 329 -22.62 10.58 9.50
C SER A 329 -21.74 11.15 8.38
N PHE A 330 -21.83 10.56 7.20
CA PHE A 330 -21.37 11.17 5.95
C PHE A 330 -22.25 10.73 4.76
N ARG A 331 -22.11 11.42 3.62
CA ARG A 331 -22.85 11.11 2.39
C ARG A 331 -21.91 11.00 1.19
N LEU A 332 -22.20 10.04 0.32
CA LEU A 332 -21.57 9.90 -0.99
C LEU A 332 -22.65 10.02 -2.07
N ARG A 333 -22.30 10.64 -3.19
CA ARG A 333 -23.10 10.57 -4.42
C ARG A 333 -22.30 9.82 -5.45
N TYR A 334 -22.75 8.63 -5.80
CA TYR A 334 -22.09 7.76 -6.76
C TYR A 334 -22.92 7.62 -8.03
N ARG A 335 -22.28 7.65 -9.19
CA ARG A 335 -22.94 7.42 -10.47
C ARG A 335 -22.46 6.12 -11.07
N PHE A 336 -23.36 5.15 -11.17
CA PHE A 336 -23.14 3.91 -11.89
C PHE A 336 -23.79 4.04 -13.26
N GLN A 337 -22.97 4.18 -14.31
CA GLN A 337 -23.47 4.45 -15.66
C GLN A 337 -24.36 5.72 -15.70
N ASN A 338 -25.65 5.61 -16.00
CA ASN A 338 -26.60 6.72 -16.02
C ASN A 338 -27.39 6.87 -14.71
N THR A 339 -27.21 5.95 -13.78
CA THR A 339 -27.99 5.82 -12.55
C THR A 339 -27.24 6.41 -11.36
N THR A 340 -27.93 7.20 -10.54
CA THR A 340 -27.34 7.89 -9.39
C THR A 340 -27.73 7.22 -8.08
N TYR A 341 -26.74 6.90 -7.26
CA TYR A 341 -26.90 6.36 -5.92
C TYR A 341 -26.54 7.44 -4.89
N HIS A 342 -27.49 7.77 -4.03
CA HIS A 342 -27.31 8.59 -2.85
C HIS A 342 -27.05 7.69 -1.66
N ILE A 343 -25.83 7.71 -1.13
CA ILE A 343 -25.40 6.81 -0.08
C ILE A 343 -25.28 7.64 1.20
N THR A 344 -26.06 7.29 2.21
CA THR A 344 -26.00 7.90 3.54
C THR A 344 -25.48 6.88 4.54
N VAL A 345 -24.40 7.24 5.23
CA VAL A 345 -23.80 6.43 6.29
C VAL A 345 -24.04 7.13 7.62
N GLU A 346 -24.66 6.43 8.56
CA GLU A 346 -25.02 6.90 9.91
C GLU A 346 -24.21 6.13 10.96
N ASN A 347 -23.73 6.82 12.00
CA ASN A 347 -22.94 6.25 13.08
C ASN A 347 -23.50 6.63 14.46
N PRO A 348 -24.70 6.15 14.82
CA PRO A 348 -25.36 6.50 16.09
C PRO A 348 -24.59 6.00 17.32
N ASP A 349 -23.85 4.90 17.19
CA ASP A 349 -23.11 4.28 18.29
C ASP A 349 -21.67 4.83 18.43
N HIS A 350 -21.27 5.80 17.60
CA HIS A 350 -19.92 6.36 17.60
C HIS A 350 -18.82 5.29 17.53
N CYS A 351 -19.00 4.27 16.68
CA CYS A 351 -18.01 3.22 16.46
C CYS A 351 -17.15 3.55 15.24
N SER A 352 -15.95 2.98 15.17
CA SER A 352 -15.05 3.24 14.04
C SER A 352 -15.42 2.40 12.80
N ARG A 353 -16.01 1.23 13.01
CA ARG A 353 -16.40 0.28 11.97
C ARG A 353 -17.54 -0.60 12.46
N GLY A 354 -18.15 -1.34 11.53
CA GLY A 354 -19.14 -2.37 11.83
C GLY A 354 -20.52 -1.96 11.33
N VAL A 355 -20.80 -2.27 10.07
CA VAL A 355 -22.12 -2.05 9.49
C VAL A 355 -23.09 -3.06 10.10
N ILE A 356 -24.20 -2.58 10.63
CA ILE A 356 -25.30 -3.42 11.14
C ILE A 356 -26.50 -3.44 10.19
N VAL A 357 -26.72 -2.35 9.44
CA VAL A 357 -27.80 -2.22 8.45
C VAL A 357 -27.24 -1.71 7.13
N MET A 358 -27.71 -2.31 6.03
CA MET A 358 -27.56 -1.79 4.68
C MET A 358 -28.86 -1.99 3.93
N GLU A 359 -29.40 -0.93 3.35
CA GLU A 359 -30.70 -0.91 2.66
C GLU A 359 -30.54 -0.25 1.29
N LEU A 360 -31.25 -0.75 0.29
CA LEU A 360 -31.49 -0.11 -1.01
C LEU A 360 -32.97 0.23 -1.10
N ASP A 361 -33.29 1.51 -1.26
CA ASP A 361 -34.68 2.00 -1.37
C ASP A 361 -35.60 1.48 -0.24
N ARG A 362 -35.07 1.49 1.00
CA ARG A 362 -35.72 1.02 2.24
C ARG A 362 -35.93 -0.50 2.32
N VAL A 363 -35.34 -1.26 1.41
CA VAL A 363 -35.34 -2.73 1.44
C VAL A 363 -33.97 -3.21 1.90
N SER A 364 -33.93 -4.12 2.88
CA SER A 364 -32.67 -4.66 3.40
C SER A 364 -31.88 -5.38 2.31
N ALA A 365 -30.59 -5.05 2.19
CA ALA A 365 -29.67 -5.67 1.26
C ALA A 365 -29.10 -6.97 1.85
N ALA A 366 -29.32 -8.09 1.16
CA ALA A 366 -28.75 -9.38 1.55
C ALA A 366 -27.22 -9.29 1.63
N ASP A 367 -26.65 -9.89 2.68
CA ASP A 367 -25.21 -9.88 2.96
C ASP A 367 -24.55 -8.48 2.92
N LYS A 368 -25.35 -7.42 3.19
CA LYS A 368 -24.91 -6.01 3.13
C LYS A 368 -24.26 -5.66 1.79
N THR A 369 -24.85 -6.18 0.72
CA THR A 369 -24.38 -5.97 -0.65
C THR A 369 -25.52 -5.45 -1.52
N VAL A 370 -25.28 -4.30 -2.16
CA VAL A 370 -26.22 -3.68 -3.10
C VAL A 370 -25.85 -4.11 -4.51
N LYS A 371 -26.82 -4.61 -5.27
CA LYS A 371 -26.70 -4.80 -6.71
C LYS A 371 -27.02 -3.48 -7.40
N LEU A 372 -26.05 -2.94 -8.12
CA LEU A 372 -26.17 -1.74 -8.94
C LEU A 372 -26.89 -2.10 -10.25
N CYS A 373 -27.79 -1.24 -10.69
CA CYS A 373 -28.51 -1.31 -11.96
C CYS A 373 -28.35 -0.01 -12.74
N ASP A 374 -28.57 -0.05 -14.06
CA ASP A 374 -28.61 1.13 -14.91
C ASP A 374 -30.03 1.39 -15.43
N ASP A 375 -30.95 1.77 -14.55
CA ASP A 375 -32.35 2.05 -14.90
C ASP A 375 -32.65 3.56 -15.10
N GLY A 376 -31.64 4.42 -14.84
CA GLY A 376 -31.73 5.88 -14.95
C GLY A 376 -32.47 6.55 -13.80
N LEU A 377 -32.89 5.81 -12.76
CA LEU A 377 -33.59 6.34 -11.60
C LEU A 377 -32.62 6.63 -10.45
N PRO A 378 -32.90 7.62 -9.58
CA PRO A 378 -32.12 7.80 -8.37
C PRO A 378 -32.46 6.69 -7.35
N HIS A 379 -31.43 6.12 -6.73
CA HIS A 379 -31.58 5.15 -5.64
C HIS A 379 -30.98 5.68 -4.34
N GLU A 380 -31.59 5.31 -3.22
CA GLU A 380 -31.12 5.63 -1.88
C GLU A 380 -30.49 4.40 -1.23
N VAL A 381 -29.24 4.51 -0.81
CA VAL A 381 -28.53 3.50 -0.03
C VAL A 381 -28.35 4.02 1.38
N ARG A 382 -28.96 3.35 2.36
CA ARG A 382 -28.79 3.68 3.78
C ARG A 382 -27.90 2.65 4.44
N VAL A 383 -26.88 3.13 5.16
CA VAL A 383 -25.91 2.30 5.88
C VAL A 383 -25.87 2.79 7.32
N VAL A 384 -25.99 1.87 8.28
CA VAL A 384 -25.92 2.20 9.72
C VAL A 384 -24.80 1.40 10.35
N LEU A 385 -23.90 2.10 11.02
CA LEU A 385 -22.87 1.51 11.86
C LEU A 385 -23.41 1.25 13.26
N GLY A 386 -22.90 0.19 13.90
CA GLY A 386 -23.23 -0.12 15.27
C GLY A 386 -22.30 -1.15 15.87
N ASN A 387 -22.32 -1.25 17.20
CA ASN A 387 -21.63 -2.34 17.87
C ASN A 387 -22.38 -3.64 17.58
N LYS A 388 -21.69 -4.67 17.05
CA LYS A 388 -22.33 -5.99 16.93
C LYS A 388 -22.81 -6.41 18.32
N PRO A 389 -24.08 -6.81 18.49
CA PRO A 389 -24.50 -7.41 19.75
C PRO A 389 -23.61 -8.62 20.04
N PRO A 390 -23.19 -8.84 21.30
CA PRO A 390 -22.45 -10.04 21.66
C PRO A 390 -23.27 -11.27 21.25
N VAL A 391 -22.60 -12.20 20.55
CA VAL A 391 -23.16 -13.50 20.13
C VAL A 391 -23.30 -14.42 21.32
#